data_AF-A0A2J0LH94-F1
#
_entry.id   AF-A0A2J0LH94-F1
#
_cell.length_a   1.000
_cell.length_b   1.000
_cell.length_c   1.000
_cell.angle_alpha   90.00
_cell.angle_beta   90.00
_cell.angle_gamma   90.00
#
_symmetry.space_group_name_H-M   'P 1'
#
loop_
_entity.id
_entity.type
_entity.pdbx_description
1 polymer ?
#
loop_
_entity_poly.entity_id
_entity_poly.type
_entity_poly.pdbx_seq_one_letter_code
_entity_poly.pdbx_strand_id
1 'polypeptide(L)'
;MKNSHKTQKIAFLFLFLATLLIVVPVGLIVVIIIQKGLPAINWQFLSDIPRHGMRAGGIFPAIIGTVYLVTGAIIFALPIGLLAAIYLSEYSKDNLLNRVIKLAIVNLAGVPSVVYGLFGLALFVIFFKFGTSILSGSLTLGIMILPIIITTSREALESVPQSFREVSLSLGASKWQTIRHVVLPN
;
A
#
# COMPACT_ATOMS: atom_id res chain seq x y z
N MET A 1 1.87 -48.42 22.95
CA MET A 1 1.40 -47.01 22.98
C MET A 1 2.60 -46.08 22.89
N LYS A 2 2.85 -45.49 21.70
CA LYS A 2 3.95 -44.55 21.47
C LYS A 2 3.68 -43.30 22.33
N ASN A 3 4.59 -42.97 23.24
CA ASN A 3 4.35 -42.00 24.31
C ASN A 3 4.21 -40.58 23.72
N SER A 4 2.96 -40.17 23.45
CA SER A 4 2.59 -38.94 22.71
C SER A 4 3.31 -37.69 23.23
N HIS A 5 3.48 -37.59 24.55
CA HIS A 5 4.18 -36.47 25.20
C HIS A 5 5.68 -36.36 24.84
N LYS A 6 6.37 -37.48 24.58
CA LYS A 6 7.80 -37.45 24.19
C LYS A 6 7.95 -36.99 22.74
N THR A 7 7.11 -37.49 21.84
CA THR A 7 7.08 -37.07 20.43
C THR A 7 6.74 -35.57 20.32
N GLN A 8 5.79 -35.10 21.13
CA GLN A 8 5.44 -33.67 21.20
C GLN A 8 6.64 -32.81 21.63
N LYS A 9 7.33 -33.17 22.72
CA LYS A 9 8.52 -32.41 23.18
C LYS A 9 9.63 -32.36 22.13
N ILE A 10 9.88 -33.45 21.41
CA ILE A 10 10.87 -33.49 20.33
C ILE A 10 10.44 -32.60 19.16
N ALA A 11 9.17 -32.65 18.75
CA ALA A 11 8.63 -31.80 17.69
C ALA A 11 8.72 -30.32 18.07
N PHE A 12 8.35 -29.94 19.30
CA PHE A 12 8.47 -28.56 19.78
C PHE A 12 9.93 -28.10 19.90
N LEU A 13 10.85 -28.97 20.31
CA LEU A 13 12.28 -28.65 20.32
C LEU A 13 12.80 -28.38 18.90
N PHE A 14 12.41 -29.20 17.93
CA PHE A 14 12.80 -28.99 16.53
C PHE A 14 12.24 -27.69 15.96
N LEU A 15 10.95 -27.40 16.21
CA LEU A 15 10.33 -26.13 15.83
C LEU A 15 11.04 -24.95 16.49
N PHE A 16 11.36 -25.05 17.78
CA PHE A 16 12.07 -24.01 18.52
C PHE A 16 13.46 -23.74 17.93
N LEU A 17 14.22 -24.79 17.64
CA LEU A 17 15.54 -24.68 17.00
C LEU A 17 15.44 -24.09 15.59
N ALA A 18 14.44 -24.48 14.80
CA ALA A 18 14.20 -23.91 13.48
C ALA A 18 13.84 -22.42 13.56
N THR A 19 13.01 -22.01 14.52
CA THR A 19 12.73 -20.59 14.79
C THR A 19 14.01 -19.86 15.18
N LEU A 20 14.82 -20.43 16.06
CA LEU A 20 16.08 -19.84 16.51
C LEU A 20 17.06 -19.63 15.36
N LEU A 21 17.15 -20.61 14.44
CA LEU A 21 18.00 -20.55 13.26
C LEU A 21 17.63 -19.40 12.32
N ILE A 22 16.36 -18.99 12.26
CA ILE A 22 15.91 -17.86 11.44
C ILE A 22 16.03 -16.54 12.22
N VAL A 23 15.55 -16.52 13.47
CA VAL A 23 15.43 -15.29 14.25
C VAL A 23 16.79 -14.76 14.69
N VAL A 24 17.73 -15.63 15.09
CA VAL A 24 19.04 -15.18 15.58
C VAL A 24 19.87 -14.48 14.50
N PRO A 25 20.06 -15.02 13.29
CA PRO A 25 20.78 -14.30 12.25
C PRO A 25 20.13 -12.98 11.87
N VAL A 26 18.79 -12.93 11.77
CA VAL A 26 18.06 -11.68 11.51
C VAL A 26 18.29 -10.67 12.63
N GLY A 27 18.18 -11.09 13.89
CA GLY A 27 18.45 -10.25 15.06
C GLY A 27 19.89 -9.74 15.08
N LEU A 28 20.87 -10.58 14.76
CA LEU A 28 22.28 -10.19 14.65
C LEU A 28 22.51 -9.17 13.53
N ILE A 29 21.91 -9.37 12.35
CA ILE A 29 21.99 -8.42 11.25
C ILE A 29 21.42 -7.06 11.68
N VAL A 30 20.26 -7.05 12.33
CA VAL A 30 19.65 -5.81 12.84
C VAL A 30 20.55 -5.12 13.86
N VAL A 31 21.11 -5.85 14.83
CA VAL A 31 22.04 -5.30 15.83
C VAL A 31 23.29 -4.71 15.17
N ILE A 32 23.88 -5.41 14.19
CA ILE A 32 25.05 -4.92 13.44
C ILE A 32 24.71 -3.65 12.66
N ILE A 33 23.54 -3.60 12.01
CA ILE A 33 23.08 -2.41 11.27
C ILE A 33 22.92 -1.24 12.23
N ILE A 34 22.33 -1.44 13.41
CA ILE A 34 22.16 -0.37 14.40
C ILE A 34 23.50 0.10 14.94
N GLN A 35 24.37 -0.80 15.37
CA GLN A 35 25.68 -0.45 15.94
C GLN A 35 26.58 0.29 14.94
N LYS A 36 26.61 -0.16 13.68
CA LYS A 36 27.43 0.47 12.64
C LYS A 36 26.76 1.67 11.99
N GLY A 37 25.43 1.70 11.97
CA GLY A 37 24.62 2.72 11.30
C GLY A 37 24.36 3.95 12.16
N LEU A 38 24.11 3.80 13.47
CA LEU A 38 23.82 4.93 14.37
C LEU A 38 24.90 6.04 14.32
N PRO A 39 26.21 5.73 14.39
CA PRO A 39 27.24 6.76 14.31
C PRO A 39 27.31 7.47 12.95
N ALA A 40 26.80 6.84 11.89
CA ALA A 40 26.78 7.40 10.54
C ALA A 40 25.60 8.37 10.31
N ILE A 41 24.58 8.37 11.20
CA ILE A 41 23.45 9.28 11.10
C ILE A 41 23.87 10.65 11.65
N ASN A 42 24.19 11.54 10.73
CA ASN A 42 24.46 12.95 11.02
C ASN A 42 23.74 13.84 9.99
N TRP A 43 23.76 15.16 10.22
CA TRP A 43 23.09 16.09 9.30
C TRP A 43 23.60 15.97 7.87
N GLN A 44 24.92 15.79 7.70
CA GLN A 44 25.53 15.61 6.38
C GLN A 44 25.02 14.35 5.68
N PHE A 45 24.82 13.23 6.38
CA PHE A 45 24.23 12.03 5.81
C PHE A 45 22.79 12.27 5.31
N LEU A 46 22.01 13.13 5.98
CA LEU A 46 20.65 13.44 5.55
C LEU A 46 20.58 14.44 4.39
N SER A 47 21.49 15.43 4.35
CA SER A 47 21.42 16.55 3.40
C SER A 47 22.36 16.43 2.21
N ASP A 48 23.43 15.62 2.29
CA ASP A 48 24.44 15.51 1.23
C ASP A 48 23.96 14.61 0.07
N ILE A 49 24.58 14.79 -1.09
CA ILE A 49 24.31 14.00 -2.30
C ILE A 49 25.15 12.73 -2.24
N PRO A 50 24.60 11.56 -2.63
CA PRO A 50 25.35 10.32 -2.62
C PRO A 50 26.50 10.35 -3.63
N ARG A 51 27.63 9.76 -3.22
CA ARG A 51 28.86 9.61 -4.00
C ARG A 51 29.28 8.14 -4.00
N HIS A 52 30.12 7.76 -4.97
CA HIS A 52 30.64 6.39 -5.11
C HIS A 52 29.55 5.30 -5.10
N GLY A 53 28.41 5.56 -5.76
CA GLY A 53 27.30 4.61 -5.83
C GLY A 53 26.66 4.33 -4.47
N MET A 54 26.30 5.38 -3.71
CA MET A 54 25.72 5.31 -2.36
C MET A 54 26.66 4.79 -1.25
N ARG A 55 27.96 4.62 -1.53
CA ARG A 55 28.95 4.20 -0.51
C ARG A 55 29.50 5.35 0.33
N ALA A 56 29.29 6.59 -0.11
CA ALA A 56 29.68 7.80 0.59
C ALA A 56 28.68 8.94 0.31
N GLY A 57 28.75 10.04 1.04
CA GLY A 57 27.81 11.16 0.93
C GLY A 57 26.52 10.90 1.72
N GLY A 58 25.42 11.48 1.25
CA GLY A 58 24.13 11.41 1.94
C GLY A 58 23.01 10.77 1.11
N ILE A 59 21.81 10.77 1.68
CA ILE A 59 20.60 10.14 1.13
C ILE A 59 19.54 11.16 0.69
N PHE A 60 19.89 12.44 0.62
CA PHE A 60 18.94 13.53 0.35
C PHE A 60 18.08 13.30 -0.90
N PRO A 61 18.65 12.95 -2.08
CA PRO A 61 17.85 12.71 -3.28
C PRO A 61 16.92 11.50 -3.16
N ALA A 62 17.27 10.49 -2.36
CA ALA A 62 16.41 9.32 -2.14
C ALA A 62 15.19 9.68 -1.27
N ILE A 63 15.39 10.53 -0.25
CA ILE A 63 14.30 11.06 0.58
C ILE A 63 13.34 11.88 -0.29
N ILE A 64 13.87 12.88 -0.98
CA ILE A 64 13.06 13.77 -1.84
C ILE A 64 12.41 12.99 -2.99
N GLY A 65 13.13 12.07 -3.62
CA GLY A 65 12.59 11.19 -4.66
C GLY A 65 11.43 10.34 -4.16
N THR A 66 11.52 9.80 -2.94
CA THR A 66 10.43 9.04 -2.30
C THR A 66 9.21 9.93 -2.08
N VAL A 67 9.41 11.16 -1.56
CA VAL A 67 8.32 12.12 -1.35
C VAL A 67 7.61 12.43 -2.68
N TYR A 68 8.36 12.72 -3.75
CA TYR A 68 7.76 13.00 -5.06
C TYR A 68 7.04 11.79 -5.67
N LEU A 69 7.62 10.59 -5.56
CA LEU A 69 7.00 9.36 -6.04
C LEU A 69 5.68 9.07 -5.33
N VAL A 70 5.68 9.12 -3.99
CA VAL A 70 4.48 8.88 -3.17
C VAL A 70 3.43 9.95 -3.43
N THR A 71 3.83 11.23 -3.46
CA THR A 71 2.90 12.34 -3.72
C THR A 71 2.26 12.20 -5.10
N GLY A 72 3.05 11.91 -6.14
CA GLY A 72 2.53 11.68 -7.49
C GLY A 72 1.58 10.47 -7.56
N ALA A 73 1.91 9.39 -6.85
CA ALA A 73 1.06 8.20 -6.79
C ALA A 73 -0.28 8.51 -6.10
N ILE A 74 -0.27 9.25 -5.00
CA ILE A 74 -1.48 9.66 -4.26
C ILE A 74 -2.34 10.60 -5.11
N ILE A 75 -1.75 11.60 -5.76
CA ILE A 75 -2.49 12.55 -6.62
C ILE A 75 -3.26 11.80 -7.71
N PHE A 76 -2.70 10.72 -8.26
CA PHE A 76 -3.37 9.91 -9.25
C PHE A 76 -4.38 8.93 -8.63
N ALA A 77 -3.95 8.15 -7.64
CA ALA A 77 -4.72 7.01 -7.15
C ALA A 77 -5.82 7.40 -6.17
N LEU A 78 -5.63 8.44 -5.36
CA LEU A 78 -6.58 8.86 -4.34
C LEU A 78 -7.90 9.35 -4.95
N PRO A 79 -7.93 10.28 -5.93
CA PRO A 79 -9.19 10.75 -6.51
C PRO A 79 -9.94 9.63 -7.22
N ILE A 80 -9.24 8.82 -8.03
CA ILE A 80 -9.84 7.71 -8.78
C ILE A 80 -10.37 6.65 -7.80
N GLY A 81 -9.57 6.32 -6.79
CA GLY A 81 -9.91 5.29 -5.81
C GLY A 81 -11.09 5.70 -4.93
N LEU A 82 -11.09 6.94 -4.45
CA LEU A 82 -12.18 7.48 -3.63
C LEU A 82 -13.49 7.58 -4.42
N LEU A 83 -13.45 8.08 -5.66
CA LEU A 83 -14.64 8.15 -6.51
C LEU A 83 -15.20 6.75 -6.81
N ALA A 84 -14.32 5.78 -7.11
CA ALA A 84 -14.73 4.40 -7.30
C ALA A 84 -15.33 3.81 -6.02
N ALA A 85 -14.75 4.09 -4.84
CA ALA A 85 -15.28 3.65 -3.56
C ALA A 85 -16.66 4.24 -3.26
N ILE A 86 -16.85 5.55 -3.45
CA ILE A 86 -18.16 6.23 -3.29
C ILE A 86 -19.18 5.63 -4.26
N TYR A 87 -18.81 5.42 -5.52
CA TYR A 87 -19.70 4.80 -6.49
C TYR A 87 -20.10 3.38 -6.08
N LEU A 88 -19.11 2.56 -5.67
CA LEU A 88 -19.33 1.16 -5.32
C LEU A 88 -20.08 0.94 -4.00
N SER A 89 -19.96 1.87 -3.04
CA SER A 89 -20.65 1.81 -1.75
C SER A 89 -22.04 2.44 -1.81
N GLU A 90 -22.17 3.63 -2.39
CA GLU A 90 -23.39 4.42 -2.28
C GLU A 90 -24.28 4.33 -3.52
N TYR A 91 -23.71 4.18 -4.73
CA TYR A 91 -24.48 4.20 -5.99
C TYR A 91 -24.63 2.85 -6.66
N SER A 92 -23.91 1.84 -6.18
CA SER A 92 -23.84 0.52 -6.79
C SER A 92 -25.18 -0.19 -6.76
N LYS A 93 -25.67 -0.55 -7.95
CA LYS A 93 -26.74 -1.53 -8.13
C LYS A 93 -26.12 -2.85 -8.57
N ASP A 94 -26.74 -3.98 -8.27
CA ASP A 94 -26.25 -5.27 -8.77
C ASP A 94 -26.50 -5.41 -10.27
N ASN A 95 -25.52 -5.01 -11.06
CA ASN A 95 -25.50 -5.15 -12.51
C ASN A 95 -24.17 -5.77 -12.99
N LEU A 96 -24.13 -6.20 -14.26
CA LEU A 96 -22.94 -6.84 -14.84
C LEU A 96 -21.71 -5.93 -14.78
N LEU A 97 -21.87 -4.62 -15.03
CA LEU A 97 -20.79 -3.64 -14.98
C LEU A 97 -20.11 -3.61 -13.60
N ASN A 98 -20.89 -3.52 -12.53
CA ASN A 98 -20.38 -3.45 -11.16
C ASN A 98 -19.72 -4.76 -10.74
N ARG A 99 -20.22 -5.90 -11.22
CA ARG A 99 -19.56 -7.19 -11.02
C ARG A 99 -18.19 -7.23 -11.71
N VAL A 100 -18.09 -6.74 -12.94
CA VAL A 100 -16.82 -6.65 -13.69
C VAL A 100 -15.84 -5.71 -12.99
N ILE A 101 -16.30 -4.54 -12.52
CA ILE A 101 -15.44 -3.58 -11.79
C ILE A 101 -14.91 -4.22 -10.50
N LYS A 102 -15.78 -4.86 -9.70
CA LYS A 102 -15.39 -5.57 -8.48
C LYS A 102 -14.36 -6.67 -8.78
N LEU A 103 -14.57 -7.47 -9.83
CA LEU A 103 -13.63 -8.50 -10.27
C LEU A 103 -12.28 -7.90 -10.70
N ALA A 104 -12.29 -6.78 -11.43
CA ALA A 104 -11.07 -6.10 -11.85
C ALA A 104 -10.27 -5.60 -10.64
N ILE A 105 -10.92 -5.03 -9.63
CA ILE A 105 -10.27 -4.57 -8.39
C ILE A 105 -9.63 -5.74 -7.65
N VAL A 106 -10.35 -6.86 -7.49
CA VAL A 106 -9.83 -8.06 -6.83
C VAL A 106 -8.65 -8.65 -7.60
N ASN A 107 -8.74 -8.71 -8.92
CA ASN A 107 -7.64 -9.19 -9.77
C ASN A 107 -6.41 -8.28 -9.66
N LEU A 108 -6.59 -6.95 -9.68
CA LEU A 108 -5.51 -5.99 -9.45
C LEU A 108 -4.87 -6.21 -8.07
N ALA A 109 -5.66 -6.35 -7.01
CA ALA A 109 -5.15 -6.62 -5.66
C ALA A 109 -4.31 -7.92 -5.58
N GLY A 110 -4.60 -8.90 -6.43
CA GLY A 110 -3.87 -10.17 -6.50
C GLY A 110 -2.56 -10.12 -7.31
N VAL A 111 -2.27 -9.02 -8.03
CA VAL A 111 -1.06 -8.92 -8.86
C VAL A 111 0.18 -8.69 -7.98
N PRO A 112 1.25 -9.50 -8.13
CA PRO A 112 2.50 -9.27 -7.40
C PRO A 112 3.15 -7.92 -7.76
N SER A 113 3.78 -7.25 -6.79
CA SER A 113 4.40 -5.93 -6.99
C SER A 113 5.47 -5.88 -8.10
N VAL A 114 6.21 -6.97 -8.31
CA VAL A 114 7.20 -7.08 -9.39
C VAL A 114 6.56 -6.97 -10.78
N VAL A 115 5.35 -7.53 -10.94
CA VAL A 115 4.61 -7.46 -12.20
C VAL A 115 4.19 -6.03 -12.50
N TYR A 116 3.77 -5.27 -11.48
CA TYR A 116 3.51 -3.83 -11.64
C TYR A 116 4.76 -3.07 -12.09
N GLY A 117 5.93 -3.38 -11.53
CA GLY A 117 7.19 -2.78 -11.96
C GLY A 117 7.49 -3.01 -13.45
N LEU A 118 7.34 -4.25 -13.92
CA LEU A 118 7.56 -4.59 -15.33
C LEU A 118 6.50 -3.97 -16.25
N PHE A 119 5.23 -3.98 -15.83
CA PHE A 119 4.15 -3.32 -16.55
C PHE A 119 4.37 -1.81 -16.68
N GLY A 120 4.77 -1.15 -15.58
CA GLY A 120 5.08 0.28 -15.56
C GLY A 120 6.24 0.65 -16.48
N LEU A 121 7.28 -0.19 -16.52
CA LEU A 121 8.38 -0.06 -17.47
C LEU A 121 7.88 -0.16 -18.92
N ALA A 122 7.12 -1.21 -19.24
CA ALA A 122 6.61 -1.40 -20.60
C ALA A 122 5.68 -0.26 -21.03
N LEU A 123 4.75 0.15 -20.16
CA LEU A 123 3.71 1.12 -20.49
C LEU A 123 4.22 2.57 -20.42
N PHE A 124 4.78 3.01 -19.30
CA PHE A 124 5.12 4.41 -19.11
C PHE A 124 6.48 4.77 -19.70
N VAL A 125 7.49 3.92 -19.46
CA VAL A 125 8.86 4.21 -19.89
C VAL A 125 9.01 3.99 -21.40
N ILE A 126 8.55 2.85 -21.91
CA ILE A 126 8.78 2.45 -23.31
C ILE A 126 7.65 2.95 -24.21
N PHE A 127 6.39 2.59 -23.92
CA PHE A 127 5.26 2.90 -24.81
C PHE A 127 4.91 4.40 -24.80
N PHE A 128 4.71 5.01 -23.63
CA PHE A 128 4.46 6.45 -23.52
C PHE A 128 5.72 7.33 -23.61
N LYS A 129 6.91 6.72 -23.69
CA LYS A 129 8.21 7.42 -23.81
C LYS A 129 8.48 8.44 -22.70
N PHE A 130 7.94 8.24 -21.50
CA PHE A 130 8.23 9.11 -20.34
C PHE A 130 9.65 8.89 -19.78
N GLY A 131 10.36 7.86 -20.26
CA GLY A 131 11.69 7.52 -19.79
C GLY A 131 11.70 7.05 -18.33
N THR A 132 12.90 6.76 -17.82
CA THR A 132 13.11 6.45 -16.40
C THR A 132 12.99 7.73 -15.57
N SER A 133 11.76 8.08 -15.23
CA SER A 133 11.42 9.35 -14.58
C SER A 133 10.52 9.16 -13.35
N ILE A 134 10.45 10.19 -12.52
CA ILE A 134 9.58 10.22 -11.33
C ILE A 134 8.11 10.02 -11.74
N LEU A 135 7.69 10.57 -12.88
CA LEU A 135 6.33 10.42 -13.39
C LEU A 135 6.00 8.96 -13.72
N SER A 136 6.90 8.25 -14.42
CA SER A 136 6.72 6.82 -14.73
C SER A 136 6.62 5.99 -13.45
N GLY A 137 7.48 6.26 -12.47
CA GLY A 137 7.46 5.59 -11.17
C GLY A 137 6.19 5.88 -10.37
N SER A 138 5.76 7.15 -10.32
CA SER A 138 4.59 7.55 -9.55
C SER A 138 3.29 7.01 -10.13
N LEU A 139 3.14 6.96 -11.46
CA LEU A 139 1.98 6.34 -12.11
C LEU A 139 1.95 4.83 -11.91
N THR A 140 3.12 4.16 -11.97
CA THR A 140 3.23 2.72 -11.68
C THR A 140 2.81 2.41 -10.26
N LEU A 141 3.34 3.16 -9.28
CA LEU A 141 2.94 3.04 -7.89
C LEU A 141 1.47 3.39 -7.68
N GLY A 142 0.96 4.40 -8.38
CA GLY A 142 -0.44 4.81 -8.36
C GLY A 142 -1.38 3.67 -8.76
N ILE A 143 -1.08 2.95 -9.85
CA ILE A 143 -1.86 1.77 -10.26
C ILE A 143 -1.75 0.65 -9.22
N MET A 144 -0.56 0.43 -8.65
CA MET A 144 -0.34 -0.61 -7.64
C MET A 144 -1.15 -0.37 -6.36
N ILE A 145 -1.23 0.88 -5.88
CA ILE A 145 -1.97 1.21 -4.65
C ILE A 145 -3.47 1.44 -4.87
N LEU A 146 -3.90 1.63 -6.12
CA LEU A 146 -5.30 1.87 -6.47
C LEU A 146 -6.29 0.86 -5.87
N PRO A 147 -6.11 -0.48 -5.99
CA PRO A 147 -7.06 -1.43 -5.41
C PRO A 147 -7.14 -1.32 -3.88
N ILE A 148 -6.02 -1.01 -3.22
CA ILE A 148 -5.97 -0.81 -1.77
C ILE A 148 -6.79 0.43 -1.42
N ILE A 149 -6.58 1.57 -2.09
CA ILE A 149 -7.36 2.80 -1.83
C ILE A 149 -8.86 2.56 -2.05
N ILE A 150 -9.25 1.87 -3.12
CA ILE A 150 -10.67 1.59 -3.40
C ILE A 150 -11.29 0.74 -2.29
N THR A 151 -10.63 -0.35 -1.90
CA THR A 151 -11.15 -1.29 -0.91
C THR A 151 -11.21 -0.68 0.48
N THR A 152 -10.14 -0.03 0.94
CA THR A 152 -10.11 0.61 2.26
C THR A 152 -11.08 1.77 2.36
N SER A 153 -11.18 2.60 1.32
CA SER A 153 -12.14 3.71 1.30
C SER A 153 -13.58 3.18 1.28
N ARG A 154 -13.85 2.09 0.55
CA ARG A 154 -15.18 1.48 0.51
C ARG A 154 -15.57 0.90 1.87
N GLU A 155 -14.67 0.15 2.51
CA GLU A 155 -14.88 -0.40 3.84
C GLU A 155 -15.13 0.71 4.88
N ALA A 156 -14.38 1.82 4.78
CA ALA A 156 -14.61 2.99 5.62
C ALA A 156 -16.02 3.60 5.41
N LEU A 157 -16.43 3.82 4.16
CA LEU A 157 -17.78 4.35 3.86
C LEU A 157 -18.90 3.40 4.31
N GLU A 158 -18.73 2.09 4.09
CA GLU A 158 -19.71 1.07 4.50
C GLU A 158 -19.79 0.91 6.03
N SER A 159 -18.76 1.33 6.78
CA SER A 159 -18.76 1.30 8.25
C SER A 159 -19.70 2.34 8.90
N VAL A 160 -20.06 3.40 8.18
CA VAL A 160 -21.00 4.42 8.66
C VAL A 160 -22.38 3.78 8.87
N PRO A 161 -23.06 3.97 10.01
CA PRO A 161 -24.39 3.40 10.25
C PRO A 161 -25.43 3.82 9.20
N GLN A 162 -26.28 2.88 8.77
CA GLN A 162 -27.34 3.15 7.80
C GLN A 162 -28.37 4.16 8.31
N SER A 163 -28.61 4.20 9.63
CA SER A 163 -29.52 5.14 10.28
C SER A 163 -29.19 6.61 9.97
N PHE A 164 -27.91 6.96 9.86
CA PHE A 164 -27.50 8.32 9.52
C PHE A 164 -27.93 8.72 8.10
N ARG A 165 -27.92 7.77 7.16
CA ARG A 165 -28.40 7.99 5.78
C ARG A 165 -29.91 8.17 5.75
N GLU A 166 -30.63 7.32 6.48
CA GLU A 166 -32.10 7.36 6.56
C GLU A 166 -32.60 8.65 7.21
N VAL A 167 -31.98 9.08 8.30
CA VAL A 167 -32.32 10.36 8.97
C VAL A 167 -32.05 11.54 8.02
N SER A 168 -30.88 11.60 7.39
CA SER A 168 -30.54 12.66 6.44
C SER A 168 -31.56 12.76 5.29
N LEU A 169 -31.93 11.63 4.68
CA LEU A 169 -32.92 11.60 3.61
C LEU A 169 -34.33 12.01 4.10
N SER A 170 -34.71 11.64 5.32
CA SER A 170 -36.01 12.01 5.92
C SER A 170 -36.15 13.52 6.17
N LEU A 171 -35.04 14.22 6.38
CA LEU A 171 -34.97 15.68 6.49
C LEU A 171 -35.02 16.40 5.13
N GLY A 172 -35.22 15.67 4.02
CA GLY A 172 -35.30 16.22 2.68
C GLY A 172 -33.94 16.45 2.00
N ALA A 173 -32.84 15.95 2.59
CA ALA A 173 -31.53 16.03 1.94
C ALA A 173 -31.47 15.10 0.72
N SER A 174 -30.79 15.55 -0.34
CA SER A 174 -30.47 14.69 -1.47
C SER A 174 -29.43 13.64 -1.11
N LYS A 175 -29.37 12.57 -1.92
CA LYS A 175 -28.36 11.51 -1.77
C LYS A 175 -26.93 12.06 -1.78
N TRP A 176 -26.62 13.00 -2.68
CA TRP A 176 -25.29 13.62 -2.73
C TRP A 176 -25.01 14.49 -1.50
N GLN A 177 -25.99 15.24 -1.00
CA GLN A 177 -25.83 16.00 0.25
C GLN A 177 -25.55 15.07 1.44
N THR A 178 -26.24 13.93 1.51
CA THR A 178 -26.01 12.91 2.54
C THR A 178 -24.60 12.35 2.44
N ILE A 179 -24.13 11.97 1.25
CA ILE A 179 -22.77 11.45 1.07
C ILE A 179 -21.72 12.48 1.46
N ARG A 180 -21.87 13.72 1.00
CA ARG A 180 -20.87 14.78 1.22
C ARG A 180 -20.80 15.28 2.66
N HIS A 181 -21.92 15.38 3.36
CA HIS A 181 -21.98 16.01 4.69
C HIS A 181 -22.14 15.02 5.84
N VAL A 182 -22.50 13.77 5.55
CA VAL A 182 -22.71 12.74 6.56
C VAL A 182 -21.73 11.59 6.34
N VAL A 183 -21.70 10.97 5.16
CA VAL A 183 -20.89 9.75 4.99
C VAL A 183 -19.38 10.04 4.90
N LEU A 184 -18.96 11.02 4.08
CA LEU A 184 -17.55 11.35 3.88
C LEU A 184 -16.80 11.93 5.10
N PRO A 185 -17.40 12.77 5.96
CA PRO A 185 -16.70 13.37 7.09
C PRO A 185 -16.75 12.56 8.41
N ASN A 186 -17.49 11.44 8.46
CA ASN A 186 -17.55 10.56 9.63
C ASN A 186 -16.32 9.65 9.73
#